data_AF-A0A9E5WNM7-F1
#
_entry.id   AF-A0A9E5WNM7-F1
#
_cell.length_a   1.000
_cell.length_b   1.000
_cell.length_c   1.000
_cell.angle_alpha   90.00
_cell.angle_beta   90.00
_cell.angle_gamma   90.00
#
_symmetry.space_group_name_H-M   'P 1'
#
loop_
_entity.id
_entity.type
_entity.pdbx_description
1 polymer ?
#
loop_
_entity_poly.entity_id
_entity_poly.type
_entity_poly.pdbx_seq_one_letter_code
_entity_poly.pdbx_strand_id
1 'polypeptide(L)'
;MADNKPLTFDVLRQAITGSAAAFRCVTEYEPAGGPNAAVFPPTYQNGGVGGYALVGYRRVRPEASETAEIHVADRVLIDSVQSQANRMELALLRAWEDKKIPLPVITVDFAGNDLPKVLRITSLEAPHRIADALLRDSLYNGVKFRESDIGKRLNDVDLRNATPLFEVCPTSLVFGMWDSTGPRGGLGAKFQRALVSEIVGIGVQIGKKTSSRIDPAEILLHAGPLYLTDDGGWTLDESKAKRDKKKGPVKLGKDGRPSEANLGNVTPTIADGGVYVQRIVQTTVLSLAALRRLRFPVDGKYDADVENAARTALAALGLCAAALARLDGDLRSRCQVVPKTPFVWELLDQPGEDPQQFSLPPDAAIALYNEAVQKAKDAGLPWMNEEVVLKPSPELVALVRKSQELAASVTGGEEA
;
A
#
# COMPACT_ATOMS: atom_id res chain seq x y z
N MET A 1 2.37 -24.34 22.10
CA MET A 1 2.91 -23.07 21.58
C MET A 1 3.85 -22.54 22.63
N ALA A 2 5.07 -22.12 22.30
CA ALA A 2 5.92 -21.46 23.29
C ALA A 2 5.20 -20.19 23.76
N ASP A 3 4.98 -20.04 25.07
CA ASP A 3 4.43 -18.83 25.68
C ASP A 3 5.49 -17.72 25.56
N ASN A 4 5.56 -17.11 24.38
CA ASN A 4 6.44 -15.97 24.15
C ASN A 4 6.00 -14.81 25.05
N LYS A 5 6.98 -14.15 25.66
CA LYS A 5 6.77 -13.03 26.57
C LYS A 5 5.94 -11.93 25.88
N PRO A 6 4.95 -11.30 26.52
CA PRO A 6 4.28 -10.16 25.93
C PRO A 6 5.25 -8.98 25.74
N LEU A 7 5.15 -8.29 24.60
CA LEU A 7 5.89 -7.04 24.39
C LEU A 7 5.17 -5.89 25.13
N THR A 8 5.78 -5.36 26.19
CA THR A 8 5.23 -4.29 27.02
C THR A 8 5.81 -2.92 26.67
N PHE A 9 5.18 -1.85 27.18
CA PHE A 9 5.69 -0.49 27.03
C PHE A 9 7.11 -0.32 27.56
N ASP A 10 7.42 -0.87 28.74
CA ASP A 10 8.75 -0.75 29.33
C ASP A 10 9.83 -1.44 28.49
N VAL A 11 9.53 -2.63 27.93
CA VAL A 11 10.45 -3.33 27.02
C VAL A 11 10.67 -2.49 25.76
N LEU A 12 9.60 -1.93 25.18
CA LEU A 12 9.69 -1.11 23.99
C LEU A 12 10.51 0.17 24.24
N ARG A 13 10.26 0.86 25.36
CA ARG A 13 10.99 2.05 25.78
C ARG A 13 12.46 1.72 26.01
N GLN A 14 12.77 0.62 26.70
CA GLN A 14 14.15 0.18 26.94
C GLN A 14 14.87 -0.16 25.62
N ALA A 15 14.19 -0.79 24.67
CA ALA A 15 14.75 -1.08 23.35
C ALA A 15 15.07 0.21 22.57
N ILE A 16 14.24 1.25 22.71
CA ILE A 16 14.45 2.56 22.09
C ILE A 16 15.65 3.29 22.70
N THR A 17 15.75 3.30 24.03
CA THR A 17 16.81 4.03 24.76
C THR A 17 18.13 3.27 24.82
N GLY A 18 18.10 1.95 24.60
CA GLY A 18 19.27 1.07 24.59
C GLY A 18 19.97 0.94 23.23
N SER A 19 20.75 -0.13 23.09
CA SER A 19 21.57 -0.45 21.92
C SER A 19 20.81 -1.17 20.80
N ALA A 20 19.59 -1.62 21.05
CA ALA A 20 18.90 -2.53 20.15
C ALA A 20 18.76 -1.96 18.74
N ALA A 21 19.09 -2.76 17.72
CA ALA A 21 19.12 -2.34 16.33
C ALA A 21 17.71 -2.28 15.73
N ALA A 22 16.92 -3.33 15.94
CA ALA A 22 15.60 -3.47 15.33
C ALA A 22 14.70 -4.48 16.06
N PHE A 23 13.39 -4.38 15.85
CA PHE A 23 12.49 -5.52 15.98
C PHE A 23 12.32 -6.19 14.62
N ARG A 24 12.33 -7.53 14.58
CA ARG A 24 12.14 -8.35 13.38
C ARG A 24 11.01 -9.35 13.59
N CYS A 25 10.15 -9.53 12.59
CA CYS A 25 9.20 -10.64 12.52
C CYS A 25 9.39 -11.34 11.18
N VAL A 26 9.69 -12.63 11.21
CA VAL A 26 9.76 -13.49 10.02
C VAL A 26 8.64 -14.52 10.13
N THR A 27 7.78 -14.57 9.12
CA THR A 27 6.61 -15.45 9.12
C THR A 27 6.59 -16.25 7.84
N GLU A 28 6.48 -17.57 7.97
CA GLU A 28 6.24 -18.45 6.82
C GLU A 28 4.74 -18.50 6.53
N TYR A 29 4.41 -18.43 5.26
CA TYR A 29 3.05 -18.48 4.73
C TYR A 29 2.92 -19.65 3.75
N GLU A 30 1.69 -20.08 3.51
CA GLU A 30 1.31 -20.98 2.43
C GLU A 30 0.13 -20.40 1.64
N PRO A 31 -0.08 -20.81 0.38
CA PRO A 31 -1.27 -20.42 -0.37
C PRO A 31 -2.54 -20.91 0.32
N ALA A 32 -3.61 -20.10 0.33
CA ALA A 32 -4.89 -20.51 0.94
C ALA A 32 -5.53 -21.73 0.27
N GLY A 33 -5.21 -22.00 -1.02
CA GLY A 33 -5.59 -23.21 -1.73
C GLY A 33 -4.76 -24.45 -1.39
N GLY A 34 -3.83 -24.34 -0.44
CA GLY A 34 -2.90 -25.39 -0.01
C GLY A 34 -1.49 -25.28 -0.62
N PRO A 35 -0.52 -26.05 -0.12
CA PRO A 35 0.90 -25.95 -0.48
C PRO A 35 1.22 -26.08 -1.98
N ASN A 36 0.39 -26.81 -2.73
CA ASN A 36 0.58 -27.06 -4.15
C ASN A 36 -0.23 -26.11 -5.06
N ALA A 37 -0.96 -25.14 -4.49
CA ALA A 37 -1.72 -24.20 -5.28
C ALA A 37 -0.81 -23.10 -5.85
N ALA A 38 -1.01 -22.75 -7.12
CA ALA A 38 -0.35 -21.60 -7.71
C ALA A 38 -0.89 -20.30 -7.09
N VAL A 39 -0.01 -19.35 -6.80
CA VAL A 39 -0.35 -17.98 -6.43
C VAL A 39 -0.16 -17.04 -7.63
N PHE A 40 -0.85 -15.91 -7.65
CA PHE A 40 -0.79 -14.94 -8.75
C PHE A 40 -0.25 -13.57 -8.27
N PRO A 41 1.07 -13.42 -8.14
CA PRO A 41 1.72 -12.17 -7.72
C PRO A 41 1.44 -10.98 -8.66
N PRO A 42 1.80 -9.75 -8.27
CA PRO A 42 1.74 -8.61 -9.18
C PRO A 42 2.65 -8.75 -10.39
N THR A 43 2.15 -8.23 -11.52
CA THR A 43 2.91 -8.06 -12.75
C THR A 43 3.40 -6.62 -12.85
N TYR A 44 4.64 -6.45 -13.30
CA TYR A 44 5.28 -5.16 -13.51
C TYR A 44 5.61 -4.99 -14.99
N GLN A 45 5.48 -3.76 -15.50
CA GLN A 45 5.91 -3.46 -16.86
C GLN A 45 7.44 -3.49 -16.95
N ASN A 46 7.96 -4.21 -17.95
CA ASN A 46 9.35 -4.19 -18.35
C ASN A 46 9.42 -4.06 -19.88
N GLY A 47 9.79 -2.89 -20.39
CA GLY A 47 9.89 -2.66 -21.84
C GLY A 47 8.58 -2.86 -22.61
N GLY A 48 7.43 -2.56 -22.00
CA GLY A 48 6.10 -2.73 -22.61
C GLY A 48 5.47 -4.12 -22.41
N VAL A 49 6.21 -5.10 -21.88
CA VAL A 49 5.68 -6.42 -21.53
C VAL A 49 5.49 -6.52 -20.02
N GLY A 50 4.30 -6.91 -19.58
CA GLY A 50 4.01 -7.18 -18.17
C GLY A 50 4.52 -8.56 -17.76
N GLY A 51 5.25 -8.66 -16.65
CA GLY A 51 5.74 -9.93 -16.12
C GLY A 51 5.89 -9.96 -14.61
N TYR A 52 6.05 -11.14 -14.02
CA TYR A 52 6.35 -11.27 -12.60
C TYR A 52 7.71 -10.66 -12.27
N ALA A 53 7.79 -9.92 -11.16
CA ALA A 53 9.06 -9.43 -10.64
C ALA A 53 9.85 -10.59 -10.02
N LEU A 54 10.63 -11.27 -10.85
CA LEU A 54 11.60 -12.26 -10.41
C LEU A 54 12.82 -11.54 -9.87
N VAL A 55 13.17 -11.81 -8.62
CA VAL A 55 14.26 -11.12 -7.90
C VAL A 55 15.33 -12.15 -7.57
N GLY A 56 16.59 -11.82 -7.86
CA GLY A 56 17.69 -12.79 -7.86
C GLY A 56 18.11 -13.36 -6.49
N TYR A 57 18.75 -14.52 -6.60
CA TYR A 57 19.85 -15.12 -5.83
C TYR A 57 19.97 -14.79 -4.33
N ARG A 58 19.60 -15.75 -3.47
CA ARG A 58 20.21 -15.86 -2.12
C ARG A 58 21.26 -16.98 -2.16
N ARG A 59 22.53 -16.66 -1.92
CA ARG A 59 23.55 -17.68 -1.62
C ARG A 59 23.19 -18.32 -0.28
N VAL A 60 22.62 -19.52 -0.31
CA VAL A 60 22.58 -20.38 0.88
C VAL A 60 23.88 -21.15 0.86
N ARG A 61 24.83 -20.80 1.72
CA ARG A 61 25.96 -21.68 2.02
C ARG A 61 25.43 -22.64 3.09
N PRO A 62 25.34 -23.96 2.85
CA PRO A 62 25.15 -24.89 3.94
C PRO A 62 26.42 -24.82 4.79
N GLU A 63 26.29 -24.60 6.10
CA GLU A 63 27.40 -24.85 6.99
C GLU A 63 27.74 -26.35 6.92
N ALA A 64 29.02 -26.64 6.68
CA ALA A 64 29.63 -27.97 6.66
C ALA A 64 29.27 -28.94 5.50
N SER A 65 29.71 -28.63 4.27
CA SER A 65 30.44 -29.61 3.43
C SER A 65 31.11 -28.90 2.23
N GLU A 66 32.34 -29.28 1.91
CA GLU A 66 33.09 -28.74 0.75
C GLU A 66 32.53 -29.19 -0.62
N THR A 67 31.45 -29.97 -0.64
CA THR A 67 30.82 -30.52 -1.84
C THR A 67 29.33 -30.17 -2.01
N ALA A 68 28.78 -29.23 -1.23
CA ALA A 68 27.37 -28.86 -1.38
C ALA A 68 27.14 -28.03 -2.65
N GLU A 69 26.29 -28.53 -3.55
CA GLU A 69 25.78 -27.77 -4.69
C GLU A 69 25.12 -26.47 -4.22
N ILE A 70 25.48 -25.36 -4.87
CA ILE A 70 24.87 -24.06 -4.62
C ILE A 70 23.47 -24.10 -5.23
N HIS A 71 22.45 -24.40 -4.42
CA HIS A 71 21.07 -24.28 -4.87
C HIS A 71 20.69 -22.80 -4.97
N VAL A 72 20.66 -22.31 -6.21
CA VAL A 72 20.05 -21.02 -6.56
C VAL A 72 18.54 -21.18 -6.39
N ALA A 73 17.94 -20.50 -5.42
CA ALA A 73 16.49 -20.42 -5.34
C ALA A 73 16.01 -19.18 -6.10
N ASP A 74 15.23 -19.39 -7.16
CA ASP A 74 14.47 -18.32 -7.80
C ASP A 74 13.51 -17.71 -6.80
N ARG A 75 13.40 -16.37 -6.78
CA ARG A 75 12.45 -15.64 -5.94
C ARG A 75 11.49 -14.83 -6.78
N VAL A 76 10.27 -14.68 -6.29
CA VAL A 76 9.23 -13.83 -6.88
C VAL A 76 8.70 -12.88 -5.83
N LEU A 77 8.56 -11.61 -6.18
CA LEU A 77 7.92 -10.62 -5.33
C LEU A 77 6.42 -10.90 -5.26
N ILE A 78 5.92 -11.29 -4.08
CA ILE A 78 4.49 -11.55 -3.84
C ILE A 78 3.81 -10.27 -3.36
N ASP A 79 4.44 -9.54 -2.43
CA ASP A 79 3.97 -8.24 -2.00
C ASP A 79 5.13 -7.30 -1.68
N SER A 80 5.12 -6.11 -2.28
CA SER A 80 6.25 -5.17 -2.23
C SER A 80 6.30 -4.36 -0.94
N VAL A 81 7.45 -3.74 -0.67
CA VAL A 81 7.63 -2.81 0.45
C VAL A 81 6.60 -1.67 0.44
N GLN A 82 6.29 -1.14 -0.75
CA GLN A 82 5.31 -0.07 -0.90
C GLN A 82 3.91 -0.57 -0.60
N SER A 83 3.52 -1.71 -1.19
CA SER A 83 2.19 -2.28 -0.99
C SER A 83 1.95 -2.70 0.47
N GLN A 84 2.97 -3.27 1.12
CA GLN A 84 2.91 -3.59 2.54
C GLN A 84 2.76 -2.36 3.45
N ALA A 85 3.43 -1.24 3.13
CA ALA A 85 3.19 0.02 3.85
C ALA A 85 1.74 0.49 3.68
N ASN A 86 1.21 0.49 2.45
CA ASN A 86 -0.17 0.87 2.18
C ASN A 86 -1.17 -0.03 2.93
N ARG A 87 -0.96 -1.35 3.00
CA ARG A 87 -1.82 -2.24 3.79
C ARG A 87 -1.80 -1.92 5.28
N MET A 88 -0.61 -1.63 5.82
CA MET A 88 -0.46 -1.20 7.22
C MET A 88 -1.17 0.13 7.49
N GLU A 89 -1.13 1.06 6.55
CA GLU A 89 -1.85 2.33 6.63
C GLU A 89 -3.37 2.12 6.57
N LEU A 90 -3.87 1.27 5.67
CA LEU A 90 -5.29 0.93 5.63
C LEU A 90 -5.77 0.19 6.88
N ALA A 91 -4.91 -0.64 7.49
CA ALA A 91 -5.22 -1.30 8.76
C ALA A 91 -5.32 -0.29 9.91
N LEU A 92 -4.42 0.69 9.96
CA LEU A 92 -4.50 1.81 10.90
C LEU A 92 -5.74 2.69 10.67
N LEU A 93 -6.08 2.95 9.40
CA LEU A 93 -7.28 3.71 9.03
C LEU A 93 -8.54 3.05 9.59
N ARG A 94 -8.73 1.74 9.36
CA ARG A 94 -9.87 0.98 9.92
C ARG A 94 -9.91 1.05 11.45
N ALA A 95 -8.77 0.90 12.12
CA ALA A 95 -8.70 1.00 13.58
C ALA A 95 -9.04 2.41 14.10
N TRP A 96 -8.68 3.45 13.35
CA TRP A 96 -9.03 4.84 13.65
C TRP A 96 -10.52 5.12 13.42
N GLU A 97 -11.09 4.66 12.30
CA GLU A 97 -12.54 4.76 12.01
C GLU A 97 -13.38 4.04 13.08
N ASP A 98 -12.92 2.87 13.53
CA ASP A 98 -13.49 2.11 14.65
C ASP A 98 -13.26 2.76 16.03
N LYS A 99 -12.55 3.89 16.10
CA LYS A 99 -12.20 4.63 17.33
C LYS A 99 -11.40 3.79 18.34
N LYS A 100 -10.65 2.79 17.87
CA LYS A 100 -9.80 1.94 18.72
C LYS A 100 -8.45 2.58 19.05
N ILE A 101 -7.99 3.49 18.18
CA ILE A 101 -6.70 4.17 18.33
C ILE A 101 -6.82 5.69 18.09
N PRO A 102 -6.09 6.53 18.83
CA PRO A 102 -5.92 7.93 18.48
C PRO A 102 -4.89 8.06 17.35
N LEU A 103 -5.21 8.77 16.28
CA LEU A 103 -4.29 8.98 15.17
C LEU A 103 -4.56 10.33 14.49
N PRO A 104 -3.51 11.15 14.26
CA PRO A 104 -3.62 12.33 13.42
C PRO A 104 -3.96 11.92 11.99
N VAL A 105 -5.12 12.37 11.51
CA VAL A 105 -5.62 12.08 10.16
C VAL A 105 -5.97 13.39 9.47
N ILE A 106 -5.50 13.53 8.23
CA ILE A 106 -5.85 14.62 7.34
C ILE A 106 -6.65 14.03 6.20
N THR A 107 -7.79 14.65 5.88
CA THR A 107 -8.75 14.14 4.91
C THR A 107 -9.06 15.20 3.87
N VAL A 108 -9.10 14.81 2.61
CA VAL A 108 -9.69 15.62 1.53
C VAL A 108 -11.11 15.12 1.30
N ASP A 109 -12.10 15.99 1.55
CA ASP A 109 -13.51 15.66 1.37
C ASP A 109 -14.07 16.32 0.11
N PHE A 110 -14.43 15.51 -0.88
CA PHE A 110 -15.01 15.99 -2.14
C PHE A 110 -16.54 16.13 -2.09
N ALA A 111 -17.19 15.86 -0.95
CA ALA A 111 -18.63 16.04 -0.82
C ALA A 111 -19.09 17.44 -1.22
N GLY A 112 -20.25 17.52 -1.89
CA GLY A 112 -20.85 18.79 -2.34
C GLY A 112 -20.29 19.37 -3.64
N ASN A 113 -19.44 18.65 -4.38
CA ASN A 113 -18.80 19.13 -5.61
C ASN A 113 -19.38 18.60 -6.93
N ASP A 114 -20.56 17.97 -6.91
CA ASP A 114 -21.23 17.40 -8.09
C ASP A 114 -20.30 16.52 -8.94
N LEU A 115 -19.78 15.47 -8.32
CA LEU A 115 -18.94 14.46 -8.94
C LEU A 115 -19.76 13.19 -9.20
N PRO A 116 -19.61 12.53 -10.37
CA PRO A 116 -20.24 11.23 -10.63
C PRO A 116 -20.01 10.19 -9.53
N LYS A 117 -18.81 10.19 -8.93
CA LYS A 117 -18.43 9.40 -7.76
C LYS A 117 -17.83 10.33 -6.69
N VAL A 118 -18.51 10.45 -5.55
CA VAL A 118 -18.02 11.20 -4.40
C VAL A 118 -16.82 10.48 -3.78
N LEU A 119 -15.79 11.25 -3.43
CA LEU A 119 -14.54 10.76 -2.86
C LEU A 119 -14.29 11.38 -1.48
N ARG A 120 -13.73 10.58 -0.57
CA ARG A 120 -13.12 11.02 0.68
C ARG A 120 -11.79 10.30 0.79
N ILE A 121 -10.69 11.03 0.90
CA ILE A 121 -9.34 10.47 0.80
C ILE A 121 -8.52 10.95 1.98
N THR A 122 -8.02 10.03 2.79
CA THR A 122 -7.20 10.32 3.97
C THR A 122 -5.70 10.30 3.67
N SER A 123 -4.89 10.83 4.58
CA SER A 123 -3.43 10.74 4.56
C SER A 123 -2.88 9.31 4.66
N LEU A 124 -3.73 8.32 5.00
CA LEU A 124 -3.41 6.89 5.03
C LEU A 124 -3.72 6.19 3.69
N GLU A 125 -4.55 6.80 2.84
CA GLU A 125 -4.89 6.30 1.51
C GLU A 125 -4.08 6.99 0.41
N ALA A 126 -3.69 8.25 0.64
CA ALA A 126 -2.94 9.05 -0.30
C ALA A 126 -1.54 8.42 -0.55
N PRO A 127 -1.16 8.12 -1.81
CA PRO A 127 0.09 7.41 -2.13
C PRO A 127 1.37 8.05 -1.54
N HIS A 128 1.42 9.38 -1.47
CA HIS A 128 2.53 10.14 -0.89
C HIS A 128 2.22 10.69 0.52
N ARG A 129 1.21 10.15 1.20
CA ARG A 129 0.78 10.55 2.55
C ARG A 129 0.50 12.04 2.61
N ILE A 130 1.02 12.74 3.62
CA ILE A 130 0.86 14.19 3.78
C ILE A 130 1.52 15.02 2.67
N ALA A 131 2.45 14.46 1.91
CA ALA A 131 3.11 15.12 0.79
C ALA A 131 2.36 14.91 -0.55
N ASP A 132 1.23 14.19 -0.52
CA ASP A 132 0.48 13.88 -1.73
C ASP A 132 -0.16 15.12 -2.36
N ALA A 133 -0.21 15.13 -3.69
CA ALA A 133 -0.77 16.22 -4.48
C ALA A 133 -2.25 16.47 -4.16
N LEU A 134 -3.03 15.42 -3.84
CA LEU A 134 -4.43 15.58 -3.46
C LEU A 134 -4.58 16.46 -2.21
N LEU A 135 -3.72 16.27 -1.21
CA LEU A 135 -3.73 17.05 0.02
C LEU A 135 -3.11 18.45 -0.23
N ARG A 136 -2.01 18.51 -0.99
CA ARG A 136 -1.32 19.76 -1.32
C ARG A 136 -2.22 20.73 -2.09
N ASP A 137 -2.97 20.23 -3.07
CA ASP A 137 -3.84 21.02 -3.96
C ASP A 137 -5.24 21.21 -3.37
N SER A 138 -5.38 21.02 -2.04
CA SER A 138 -6.59 21.27 -1.27
C SER A 138 -6.46 22.53 -0.39
N LEU A 139 -7.58 22.98 0.14
CA LEU A 139 -7.77 24.16 0.96
C LEU A 139 -8.07 23.78 2.41
N TYR A 140 -7.43 24.47 3.35
CA TYR A 140 -7.77 24.46 4.77
C TYR A 140 -8.28 25.85 5.16
N ASN A 141 -9.51 25.94 5.65
CA ASN A 141 -10.17 27.21 5.98
C ASN A 141 -10.11 28.28 4.86
N GLY A 142 -10.25 27.83 3.60
CA GLY A 142 -10.24 28.71 2.42
C GLY A 142 -8.85 29.12 1.91
N VAL A 143 -7.78 28.72 2.59
CA VAL A 143 -6.38 28.96 2.18
C VAL A 143 -5.76 27.65 1.69
N LYS A 144 -4.83 27.69 0.72
CA LYS A 144 -4.12 26.48 0.28
C LYS A 144 -3.48 25.77 1.47
N PHE A 145 -3.60 24.44 1.52
CA PHE A 145 -3.18 23.66 2.69
C PHE A 145 -1.73 23.94 3.07
N ARG A 146 -0.79 23.98 2.12
CA ARG A 146 0.63 24.29 2.36
C ARG A 146 0.92 25.74 2.78
N GLU A 147 -0.04 26.64 2.62
CA GLU A 147 0.06 28.05 3.03
C GLU A 147 -0.67 28.31 4.36
N SER A 148 -1.42 27.34 4.88
CA SER A 148 -2.04 27.40 6.20
C SER A 148 -1.02 27.32 7.34
N ASP A 149 -1.44 27.64 8.56
CA ASP A 149 -0.60 27.58 9.75
C ASP A 149 -0.06 26.16 9.99
N ILE A 150 -0.86 25.13 9.71
CA ILE A 150 -0.46 23.73 9.81
C ILE A 150 0.52 23.39 8.69
N GLY A 151 0.18 23.71 7.43
CA GLY A 151 0.99 23.32 6.27
C GLY A 151 2.35 24.01 6.20
N LYS A 152 2.46 25.27 6.63
CA LYS A 152 3.73 26.01 6.67
C LYS A 152 4.77 25.34 7.57
N ARG A 153 4.34 24.81 8.72
CA ARG A 153 5.20 24.12 9.68
C ARG A 153 5.84 22.85 9.11
N LEU A 154 5.25 22.29 8.05
CA LEU A 154 5.75 21.10 7.36
C LEU A 154 6.82 21.41 6.30
N ASN A 155 7.05 22.68 5.96
CA ASN A 155 8.08 23.04 4.98
C ASN A 155 9.51 22.90 5.53
N ASP A 156 9.67 22.96 6.85
CA ASP A 156 10.98 23.00 7.52
C ASP A 156 11.23 21.78 8.41
N VAL A 157 10.41 20.73 8.29
CA VAL A 157 10.65 19.49 9.01
C VAL A 157 11.86 18.76 8.43
N ASP A 158 12.69 18.24 9.32
CA ASP A 158 13.85 17.42 8.97
C ASP A 158 14.16 16.44 10.13
N LEU A 159 15.32 15.78 10.07
CA LEU A 159 15.72 14.85 11.12
C LEU A 159 16.01 15.55 12.47
N ARG A 160 16.36 16.85 12.46
CA ARG A 160 16.65 17.66 13.65
C ARG A 160 15.40 18.32 14.23
N ASN A 161 14.32 18.42 13.47
CA ASN A 161 13.02 18.88 13.93
C ASN A 161 11.87 18.13 13.24
N ALA A 162 11.53 16.95 13.77
CA ALA A 162 10.41 16.15 13.30
C ALA A 162 9.09 16.45 14.05
N THR A 163 9.11 17.35 15.04
CA THR A 163 7.95 17.65 15.91
C THR A 163 6.67 18.03 15.15
N PRO A 164 6.70 18.94 14.15
CA PRO A 164 5.49 19.27 13.41
C PRO A 164 4.91 18.09 12.64
N LEU A 165 5.77 17.22 12.09
CA LEU A 165 5.31 16.03 11.36
C LEU A 165 4.77 14.97 12.30
N PHE A 166 5.37 14.81 13.48
CA PHE A 166 4.87 13.95 14.54
C PHE A 166 3.45 14.33 14.98
N GLU A 167 3.18 15.63 15.11
CA GLU A 167 1.87 16.15 15.52
C GLU A 167 0.76 15.80 14.52
N VAL A 168 1.03 15.92 13.21
CA VAL A 168 -0.03 15.93 12.18
C VAL A 168 -0.08 14.68 11.30
N CYS A 169 1.03 13.95 11.16
CA CYS A 169 1.11 12.73 10.36
C CYS A 169 2.29 11.85 10.80
N PRO A 170 2.24 11.28 12.02
CA PRO A 170 3.31 10.45 12.57
C PRO A 170 3.56 9.19 11.72
N THR A 171 2.58 8.74 10.95
CA THR A 171 2.72 7.64 9.99
C THR A 171 3.79 7.91 8.93
N SER A 172 3.98 9.18 8.51
CA SER A 172 5.04 9.55 7.57
C SER A 172 6.45 9.35 8.14
N LEU A 173 6.62 9.42 9.46
CA LEU A 173 7.89 9.13 10.14
C LEU A 173 8.16 7.62 10.24
N VAL A 174 7.12 6.78 10.17
CA VAL A 174 7.23 5.31 10.22
C VAL A 174 7.40 4.72 8.83
N PHE A 175 6.52 5.09 7.89
CA PHE A 175 6.47 4.54 6.53
C PHE A 175 7.26 5.33 5.50
N GLY A 176 7.87 6.44 5.93
CA GLY A 176 8.69 7.34 5.12
C GLY A 176 7.86 8.30 4.27
N MET A 177 8.48 9.40 3.88
CA MET A 177 7.91 10.38 2.95
C MET A 177 9.00 11.13 2.20
N TRP A 178 8.65 11.68 1.04
CA TRP A 178 9.50 12.61 0.31
C TRP A 178 8.67 13.73 -0.30
N ASP A 179 8.85 14.95 0.20
CA ASP A 179 8.12 16.15 -0.23
C ASP A 179 8.84 16.86 -1.41
N SER A 180 9.10 16.12 -2.49
CA SER A 180 9.88 16.63 -3.65
C SER A 180 9.17 17.68 -4.50
N THR A 181 7.84 17.76 -4.35
CA THR A 181 6.96 18.66 -5.10
C THR A 181 6.31 19.71 -4.21
N GLY A 182 6.78 19.83 -2.97
CA GLY A 182 6.38 20.88 -2.04
C GLY A 182 7.00 22.25 -2.39
N PRO A 183 6.73 23.28 -1.58
CA PRO A 183 7.20 24.65 -1.83
C PRO A 183 8.73 24.78 -1.96
N ARG A 184 9.50 23.82 -1.41
CA ARG A 184 10.97 23.77 -1.50
C ARG A 184 11.50 22.92 -2.65
N GLY A 185 10.63 22.35 -3.49
CA GLY A 185 10.99 21.48 -4.60
C GLY A 185 11.84 20.28 -4.14
N GLY A 186 12.90 19.96 -4.87
CA GLY A 186 13.80 18.84 -4.55
C GLY A 186 14.53 18.92 -3.20
N LEU A 187 14.46 20.08 -2.51
CA LEU A 187 14.99 20.28 -1.16
C LEU A 187 13.97 20.02 -0.05
N GLY A 188 12.77 19.56 -0.40
CA GLY A 188 11.73 19.22 0.57
C GLY A 188 12.12 18.03 1.46
N ALA A 189 11.42 17.91 2.58
CA ALA A 189 11.72 16.94 3.62
C ALA A 189 11.72 15.50 3.07
N LYS A 190 12.73 14.72 3.50
CA LYS A 190 12.90 13.32 3.12
C LYS A 190 13.14 12.46 4.35
N PHE A 191 12.18 11.61 4.65
CA PHE A 191 12.25 10.65 5.73
C PHE A 191 12.29 9.24 5.15
N GLN A 192 13.35 8.50 5.47
CA GLN A 192 13.41 7.07 5.18
C GLN A 192 12.36 6.31 5.99
N ARG A 193 11.97 5.13 5.53
CA ARG A 193 11.08 4.25 6.30
C ARG A 193 11.80 3.72 7.53
N ALA A 194 11.13 3.76 8.69
CA ALA A 194 11.56 3.05 9.88
C ALA A 194 11.03 1.61 9.90
N LEU A 195 9.85 1.38 9.33
CA LEU A 195 9.23 0.05 9.18
C LEU A 195 9.25 -0.39 7.72
N VAL A 196 9.70 -1.62 7.47
CA VAL A 196 9.71 -2.25 6.15
C VAL A 196 9.14 -3.66 6.28
N SER A 197 8.26 -4.05 5.35
CA SER A 197 7.75 -5.42 5.25
C SER A 197 7.69 -5.82 3.78
N GLU A 198 7.99 -7.07 3.46
CA GLU A 198 7.94 -7.62 2.10
C GLU A 198 7.53 -9.10 2.18
N ILE A 199 6.72 -9.55 1.22
CA ILE A 199 6.37 -10.96 1.04
C ILE A 199 7.02 -11.47 -0.25
N VAL A 200 7.77 -12.57 -0.15
CA VAL A 200 8.43 -13.19 -1.29
C VAL A 200 8.14 -14.69 -1.36
N GLY A 201 7.99 -15.19 -2.58
CA GLY A 201 8.01 -16.62 -2.88
C GLY A 201 9.43 -17.08 -3.18
N ILE A 202 9.80 -18.27 -2.72
CA ILE A 202 11.12 -18.89 -2.89
C ILE A 202 10.95 -20.24 -3.59
N GLY A 203 11.87 -20.58 -4.50
CA GLY A 203 11.81 -21.83 -5.28
C GLY A 203 10.69 -21.77 -6.30
N VAL A 204 10.74 -20.76 -7.15
CA VAL A 204 9.66 -20.38 -8.07
C VAL A 204 9.64 -21.26 -9.31
N GLN A 205 8.46 -21.74 -9.68
CA GLN A 205 8.18 -22.32 -10.99
C GLN A 205 7.00 -21.59 -11.63
N ILE A 206 7.16 -21.09 -12.86
CA ILE A 206 6.10 -20.38 -13.59
C ILE A 206 5.04 -21.39 -14.06
N GLY A 207 3.78 -21.13 -13.73
CA GLY A 207 2.63 -21.90 -14.16
C GLY A 207 2.12 -21.48 -15.54
N LYS A 208 1.12 -22.22 -16.02
CA LYS A 208 0.33 -21.86 -17.22
C LYS A 208 -1.09 -21.48 -16.80
N LYS A 209 -1.63 -20.45 -17.46
CA LYS A 209 -3.05 -20.09 -17.38
C LYS A 209 -3.71 -20.21 -18.74
N THR A 210 -5.01 -20.47 -18.72
CA THR A 210 -5.86 -20.43 -19.90
C THR A 210 -6.77 -19.21 -19.86
N SER A 211 -7.11 -18.67 -21.03
CA SER A 211 -8.18 -17.69 -21.20
C SER A 211 -9.12 -18.17 -22.29
N SER A 212 -10.42 -18.15 -22.03
CA SER A 212 -11.46 -18.59 -22.96
C SER A 212 -12.79 -17.96 -22.59
N ARG A 213 -13.68 -17.81 -23.57
CA ARG A 213 -15.09 -17.48 -23.33
C ARG A 213 -15.96 -18.41 -24.14
N ILE A 214 -16.91 -19.05 -23.46
CA ILE A 214 -18.01 -19.77 -24.09
C ILE A 214 -19.23 -18.86 -24.01
N ASP A 215 -19.73 -18.45 -25.17
CA ASP A 215 -20.95 -17.69 -25.31
C ASP A 215 -22.15 -18.64 -25.24
N PRO A 216 -23.02 -18.53 -24.22
CA PRO A 216 -24.18 -19.41 -24.08
C PRO A 216 -25.21 -19.22 -25.21
N ALA A 217 -25.16 -18.11 -25.95
CA ALA A 217 -26.01 -17.88 -27.12
C ALA A 217 -25.44 -18.48 -28.41
N GLU A 218 -24.26 -19.10 -28.36
CA GLU A 218 -23.58 -19.74 -29.50
C GLU A 218 -23.44 -18.81 -30.72
N ILE A 219 -23.23 -17.51 -30.50
CA ILE A 219 -23.15 -16.53 -31.59
C ILE A 219 -21.95 -16.83 -32.48
N LEU A 220 -22.22 -17.08 -33.76
CA LEU A 220 -21.21 -17.39 -34.77
C LEU A 220 -20.44 -16.13 -35.19
N LEU A 221 -19.16 -16.31 -35.56
CA LEU A 221 -18.28 -15.23 -36.02
C LEU A 221 -18.88 -14.40 -37.18
N HIS A 222 -19.68 -15.05 -38.05
CA HIS A 222 -20.28 -14.46 -39.23
C HIS A 222 -21.74 -13.98 -39.02
N ALA A 223 -22.22 -13.90 -37.77
CA ALA A 223 -23.58 -13.41 -37.48
C ALA A 223 -23.75 -11.89 -37.66
N GLY A 224 -22.66 -11.14 -37.89
CA GLY A 224 -22.68 -9.72 -38.22
C GLY A 224 -22.90 -9.44 -39.73
N PRO A 225 -22.67 -8.20 -40.20
CA PRO A 225 -22.01 -7.11 -39.47
C PRO A 225 -22.93 -6.42 -38.44
N LEU A 226 -22.36 -6.10 -37.28
CA LEU A 226 -22.92 -5.14 -36.32
C LEU A 226 -22.58 -3.72 -36.77
N TYR A 227 -23.56 -2.83 -36.67
CA TYR A 227 -23.42 -1.40 -36.97
C TYR A 227 -23.59 -0.56 -35.71
N LEU A 228 -22.81 0.51 -35.57
CA LEU A 228 -22.90 1.45 -34.46
C LEU A 228 -24.16 2.32 -34.62
N THR A 229 -24.91 2.53 -33.56
CA THR A 229 -26.07 3.44 -33.53
C THR A 229 -25.67 4.83 -33.02
N ASP A 230 -26.50 5.85 -33.25
CA ASP A 230 -26.19 7.24 -32.84
C ASP A 230 -26.09 7.43 -31.32
N ASP A 231 -26.77 6.58 -30.54
CA ASP A 231 -26.72 6.53 -29.07
C ASP A 231 -25.55 5.71 -28.52
N GLY A 232 -24.66 5.19 -29.38
CA GLY A 232 -23.47 4.42 -28.98
C GLY A 232 -23.70 2.93 -28.76
N GLY A 233 -24.92 2.43 -28.99
CA GLY A 233 -25.22 1.00 -29.04
C GLY A 233 -24.85 0.35 -30.38
N TRP A 234 -25.37 -0.85 -30.63
CA TRP A 234 -25.21 -1.53 -31.91
C TRP A 234 -26.52 -2.14 -32.43
N THR A 235 -26.59 -2.32 -33.75
CA THR A 235 -27.74 -2.88 -34.47
C THR A 235 -27.29 -3.78 -35.61
N LEU A 236 -28.09 -4.78 -35.97
CA LEU A 236 -27.94 -5.54 -37.22
C LEU A 236 -28.63 -4.83 -38.41
N ASP A 237 -29.52 -3.88 -38.13
CA ASP A 237 -30.27 -3.11 -39.12
C ASP A 237 -29.47 -1.90 -39.59
N GLU A 238 -28.93 -1.98 -40.80
CA GLU A 238 -28.14 -0.93 -41.45
C GLU A 238 -28.89 0.41 -41.58
N SER A 239 -30.23 0.41 -41.63
CA SER A 239 -31.01 1.65 -41.72
C SER A 239 -30.97 2.47 -40.44
N LYS A 240 -30.72 1.80 -39.30
CA LYS A 240 -30.59 2.40 -37.96
C LYS A 240 -29.13 2.69 -37.60
N ALA A 241 -28.20 2.36 -38.49
CA ALA A 241 -26.79 2.63 -38.29
C ALA A 241 -26.52 4.14 -38.35
N LYS A 242 -25.65 4.61 -37.46
CA LYS A 242 -24.97 5.89 -37.60
C LYS A 242 -24.29 5.94 -38.97
N ARG A 243 -24.44 7.06 -39.69
CA ARG A 243 -23.90 7.21 -41.05
C ARG A 243 -22.72 8.17 -41.08
N ASP A 244 -21.64 7.73 -41.71
CA ASP A 244 -20.54 8.59 -42.10
C ASP A 244 -20.76 9.10 -43.53
N LYS A 245 -20.56 10.41 -43.74
CA LYS A 245 -20.83 11.09 -45.02
C LYS A 245 -20.03 10.54 -46.20
N LYS A 246 -18.92 9.84 -45.96
CA LYS A 246 -18.04 9.28 -47.00
C LYS A 246 -18.04 7.75 -47.03
N LYS A 247 -18.33 7.08 -45.91
CA LYS A 247 -18.19 5.62 -45.77
C LYS A 247 -19.52 4.85 -45.63
N GLY A 248 -20.66 5.54 -45.55
CA GLY A 248 -21.97 4.89 -45.40
C GLY A 248 -22.24 4.47 -43.94
N PRO A 249 -22.97 3.37 -43.67
CA PRO A 249 -23.25 2.90 -42.32
C PRO A 249 -21.95 2.56 -41.58
N VAL A 250 -21.82 3.05 -40.36
CA VAL A 250 -20.63 2.84 -39.53
C VAL A 250 -20.76 1.47 -38.86
N LYS A 251 -19.80 0.58 -39.14
CA LYS A 251 -19.69 -0.71 -38.44
C LYS A 251 -19.25 -0.50 -37.00
N LEU A 252 -19.65 -1.41 -36.11
CA LEU A 252 -19.09 -1.48 -34.76
C LEU A 252 -17.65 -2.00 -34.85
N GLY A 253 -16.69 -1.27 -34.28
CA GLY A 253 -15.27 -1.60 -34.43
C GLY A 253 -14.78 -1.52 -35.88
N LYS A 254 -13.78 -2.33 -36.22
CA LYS A 254 -13.17 -2.36 -37.55
C LYS A 254 -14.02 -3.13 -38.57
N ASP A 255 -14.59 -4.27 -38.17
CA ASP A 255 -15.19 -5.23 -39.10
C ASP A 255 -16.70 -5.46 -38.88
N GLY A 256 -17.29 -4.96 -37.79
CA GLY A 256 -18.66 -5.25 -37.38
C GLY A 256 -18.82 -6.67 -36.82
N ARG A 257 -17.76 -7.28 -36.30
CA ARG A 257 -17.84 -8.65 -35.77
C ARG A 257 -18.55 -8.65 -34.42
N PRO A 258 -19.31 -9.70 -34.08
CA PRO A 258 -19.89 -9.84 -32.75
C PRO A 258 -18.88 -9.66 -31.61
N SER A 259 -17.63 -10.10 -31.79
CA SER A 259 -16.55 -9.92 -30.80
C SER A 259 -16.25 -8.47 -30.47
N GLU A 260 -16.49 -7.54 -31.39
CA GLU A 260 -16.31 -6.09 -31.18
C GLU A 260 -17.41 -5.50 -30.29
N ALA A 261 -18.52 -6.21 -30.11
CA ALA A 261 -19.53 -5.94 -29.08
C ALA A 261 -19.30 -6.78 -27.80
N ASN A 262 -18.15 -7.43 -27.66
CA ASN A 262 -17.93 -8.48 -26.66
C ASN A 262 -19.03 -9.57 -26.72
N LEU A 263 -19.38 -10.07 -27.91
CA LEU A 263 -20.30 -11.20 -28.13
C LEU A 263 -19.60 -12.36 -28.87
N GLY A 264 -20.10 -13.58 -28.68
CA GLY A 264 -19.50 -14.78 -29.25
C GLY A 264 -18.34 -15.36 -28.44
N ASN A 265 -17.88 -16.52 -28.92
CA ASN A 265 -16.82 -17.29 -28.30
C ASN A 265 -15.45 -16.60 -28.43
N VAL A 266 -14.61 -16.76 -27.41
CA VAL A 266 -13.19 -16.44 -27.47
C VAL A 266 -12.42 -17.76 -27.38
N THR A 267 -11.68 -18.07 -28.45
CA THR A 267 -10.89 -19.30 -28.56
C THR A 267 -9.97 -19.46 -27.35
N PRO A 268 -9.91 -20.66 -26.74
CA PRO A 268 -8.98 -20.91 -25.65
C PRO A 268 -7.53 -20.62 -26.05
N THR A 269 -6.84 -19.85 -25.21
CA THR A 269 -5.42 -19.54 -25.36
C THR A 269 -4.67 -19.99 -24.11
N ILE A 270 -3.39 -20.34 -24.27
CA ILE A 270 -2.48 -20.69 -23.18
C ILE A 270 -1.40 -19.62 -23.09
N ALA A 271 -1.15 -19.13 -21.88
CA ALA A 271 -0.09 -18.19 -21.58
C ALA A 271 0.56 -18.52 -20.23
N ASP A 272 1.70 -17.88 -19.93
CA ASP A 272 2.27 -17.92 -18.59
C ASP A 272 1.32 -17.27 -17.57
N GLY A 273 1.19 -17.88 -16.41
CA GLY A 273 0.32 -17.38 -15.37
C GLY A 273 0.31 -18.22 -14.12
N GLY A 274 0.34 -17.54 -12.99
CA GLY A 274 0.55 -18.12 -11.68
C GLY A 274 2.00 -18.54 -11.50
N VAL A 275 2.38 -18.71 -10.24
CA VAL A 275 3.66 -19.28 -9.84
C VAL A 275 3.42 -20.31 -8.74
N TYR A 276 4.15 -21.42 -8.84
CA TYR A 276 4.31 -22.38 -7.75
C TYR A 276 5.56 -21.99 -6.98
N VAL A 277 5.50 -22.09 -5.65
CA VAL A 277 6.58 -21.67 -4.76
C VAL A 277 6.78 -22.73 -3.69
N GLN A 278 8.02 -23.00 -3.33
CA GLN A 278 8.32 -23.93 -2.24
C GLN A 278 7.97 -23.33 -0.89
N ARG A 279 8.21 -22.02 -0.72
CA ARG A 279 7.97 -21.28 0.53
C ARG A 279 7.53 -19.86 0.23
N ILE A 280 6.63 -19.32 1.04
CA ILE A 280 6.30 -17.89 1.06
C ILE A 280 6.78 -17.34 2.38
N VAL A 281 7.55 -16.26 2.34
CA VAL A 281 8.13 -15.66 3.55
C VAL A 281 7.81 -14.17 3.57
N GLN A 282 7.20 -13.73 4.66
CA GLN A 282 7.14 -12.31 5.02
C GLN A 282 8.28 -11.98 5.96
N THR A 283 8.98 -10.87 5.69
CA THR A 283 9.95 -10.30 6.63
C THR A 283 9.55 -8.87 6.95
N THR A 284 9.24 -8.59 8.22
CA THR A 284 8.95 -7.25 8.72
C THR A 284 10.07 -6.80 9.67
N VAL A 285 10.59 -5.60 9.48
CA VAL A 285 11.66 -5.00 10.30
C VAL A 285 11.30 -3.59 10.68
N LEU A 286 11.31 -3.30 11.98
CA LEU A 286 11.23 -1.96 12.55
C LEU A 286 12.64 -1.53 13.03
N SER A 287 13.25 -0.58 12.32
CA SER A 287 14.56 -0.04 12.63
C SER A 287 14.50 0.96 13.79
N LEU A 288 15.00 0.56 14.95
CA LEU A 288 15.12 1.45 16.11
C LEU A 288 16.22 2.50 15.89
N ALA A 289 17.26 2.14 15.12
CA ALA A 289 18.31 3.08 14.71
C ALA A 289 17.77 4.20 13.80
N ALA A 290 16.77 3.94 12.95
CA ALA A 290 16.14 4.97 12.14
C ALA A 290 15.34 5.94 13.02
N LEU A 291 14.57 5.42 13.98
CA LEU A 291 13.80 6.24 14.92
C LEU A 291 14.71 7.10 15.82
N ARG A 292 15.82 6.55 16.32
CA ARG A 292 16.78 7.29 17.16
C ARG A 292 17.40 8.51 16.48
N ARG A 293 17.43 8.58 15.15
CA ARG A 293 17.94 9.75 14.40
C ARG A 293 16.99 10.94 14.44
N LEU A 294 15.71 10.71 14.69
CA LEU A 294 14.70 11.75 14.74
C LEU A 294 14.82 12.54 16.04
N ARG A 295 14.75 13.86 15.96
CA ARG A 295 14.72 14.78 17.09
C ARG A 295 13.38 15.50 17.15
N PHE A 296 12.92 15.76 18.37
CA PHE A 296 11.58 16.30 18.64
C PHE A 296 11.68 17.50 19.58
N PRO A 297 12.29 18.62 19.16
CA PRO A 297 12.34 19.80 20.00
C PRO A 297 10.92 20.33 20.25
N VAL A 298 10.62 20.69 21.49
CA VAL A 298 9.38 21.36 21.90
C VAL A 298 9.77 22.76 22.34
N ASP A 299 9.13 23.78 21.78
CA ASP A 299 9.47 25.20 21.98
C ASP A 299 10.96 25.50 21.76
N GLY A 300 11.57 24.82 20.77
CA GLY A 300 12.99 24.95 20.43
C GLY A 300 13.97 24.27 21.40
N LYS A 301 13.48 23.56 22.43
CA LYS A 301 14.31 22.86 23.42
C LYS A 301 14.36 21.37 23.14
N TYR A 302 15.56 20.81 23.24
CA TYR A 302 15.80 19.37 23.16
C TYR A 302 15.80 18.80 24.57
N ASP A 303 14.97 17.78 24.79
CA ASP A 303 14.88 17.04 26.04
C ASP A 303 14.91 15.53 25.75
N ALA A 304 15.70 14.79 26.52
CA ALA A 304 15.92 13.38 26.27
C ALA A 304 14.66 12.54 26.53
N ASP A 305 13.89 12.86 27.57
CA ASP A 305 12.67 12.11 27.90
C ASP A 305 11.56 12.38 26.89
N VAL A 306 11.42 13.63 26.44
CA VAL A 306 10.50 14.01 25.35
C VAL A 306 10.85 13.27 24.06
N GLU A 307 12.11 13.27 23.66
CA GLU A 307 12.55 12.56 22.46
C GLU A 307 12.32 11.05 22.54
N ASN A 308 12.59 10.47 23.71
CA ASN A 308 12.39 9.04 23.92
C ASN A 308 10.90 8.67 23.91
N ALA A 309 10.02 9.53 24.43
CA ALA A 309 8.58 9.34 24.36
C ALA A 309 8.07 9.36 22.91
N ALA A 310 8.52 10.32 22.09
CA ALA A 310 8.17 10.38 20.67
C ALA A 310 8.63 9.13 19.90
N ARG A 311 9.89 8.72 20.09
CA ARG A 311 10.46 7.53 19.42
C ARG A 311 9.75 6.25 19.83
N THR A 312 9.37 6.14 21.11
CA THR A 312 8.61 4.99 21.64
C THR A 312 7.20 4.96 21.05
N ALA A 313 6.52 6.10 20.94
CA ALA A 313 5.22 6.20 20.28
C ALA A 313 5.28 5.82 18.79
N LEU A 314 6.32 6.25 18.07
CA LEU A 314 6.53 5.85 16.67
C LEU A 314 6.83 4.35 16.51
N ALA A 315 7.59 3.76 17.43
CA ALA A 315 7.84 2.33 17.42
C ALA A 315 6.55 1.54 17.70
N ALA A 316 5.76 1.98 18.68
CA ALA A 316 4.47 1.39 18.99
C ALA A 316 3.48 1.51 17.81
N LEU A 317 3.48 2.67 17.12
CA LEU A 317 2.70 2.88 15.90
C LEU A 317 3.07 1.86 14.81
N GLY A 318 4.37 1.69 14.54
CA GLY A 318 4.83 0.72 13.53
C GLY A 318 4.50 -0.74 13.90
N LEU A 319 4.67 -1.12 15.16
CA LEU A 319 4.32 -2.45 15.66
C LEU A 319 2.81 -2.70 15.61
N CYS A 320 2.00 -1.70 15.98
CA CYS A 320 0.54 -1.74 15.90
C CYS A 320 0.07 -1.90 14.45
N ALA A 321 0.60 -1.10 13.53
CA ALA A 321 0.27 -1.19 12.11
C ALA A 321 0.59 -2.57 11.53
N ALA A 322 1.78 -3.10 11.85
CA ALA A 322 2.18 -4.44 11.44
C ALA A 322 1.30 -5.53 12.08
N ALA A 323 0.94 -5.40 13.36
CA ALA A 323 0.08 -6.37 14.05
C ALA A 323 -1.33 -6.42 13.43
N LEU A 324 -1.91 -5.26 13.11
CA LEU A 324 -3.24 -5.15 12.52
C LEU A 324 -3.28 -5.64 11.06
N ALA A 325 -2.24 -5.33 10.27
CA ALA A 325 -2.17 -5.71 8.86
C ALA A 325 -2.03 -7.23 8.62
N ARG A 326 -1.54 -7.99 9.60
CA ARG A 326 -1.32 -9.45 9.48
C ARG A 326 -2.58 -10.26 9.20
N LEU A 327 -3.75 -9.72 9.51
CA LEU A 327 -5.03 -10.36 9.23
C LEU A 327 -5.41 -10.28 7.74
N ASP A 328 -4.73 -9.44 6.96
CA ASP A 328 -4.99 -9.22 5.54
C ASP A 328 -4.11 -10.13 4.66
N GLY A 329 -4.49 -11.39 4.57
CA GLY A 329 -3.83 -12.40 3.74
C GLY A 329 -4.30 -12.44 2.29
N ASP A 330 -5.36 -11.71 1.91
CA ASP A 330 -5.85 -11.65 0.53
C ASP A 330 -5.14 -10.53 -0.23
N LEU A 331 -4.06 -10.89 -0.93
CA LEU A 331 -3.19 -9.89 -1.52
C LEU A 331 -3.76 -9.32 -2.83
N ARG A 332 -4.44 -10.17 -3.60
CA ARG A 332 -5.10 -9.87 -4.87
C ARG A 332 -5.79 -11.14 -5.36
N SER A 333 -6.59 -11.00 -6.42
CA SER A 333 -7.21 -12.14 -7.11
C SER A 333 -6.22 -13.30 -7.31
N ARG A 334 -6.55 -14.45 -6.73
CA ARG A 334 -5.77 -15.70 -6.74
C ARG A 334 -4.39 -15.62 -6.07
N CYS A 335 -4.22 -14.74 -5.09
CA CYS A 335 -2.98 -14.60 -4.31
C CYS A 335 -3.28 -14.45 -2.81
N GLN A 336 -4.21 -15.27 -2.31
CA GLN A 336 -4.48 -15.34 -0.88
C GLN A 336 -3.47 -16.28 -0.21
N VAL A 337 -2.89 -15.83 0.90
CA VAL A 337 -1.91 -16.56 1.70
C VAL A 337 -2.34 -16.63 3.16
N VAL A 338 -1.96 -17.71 3.85
CA VAL A 338 -2.25 -17.93 5.27
C VAL A 338 -0.96 -18.21 6.03
N PRO A 339 -0.78 -17.68 7.26
CA PRO A 339 0.44 -17.89 8.03
C PRO A 339 0.52 -19.34 8.52
N LYS A 340 1.66 -19.97 8.31
CA LYS A 340 1.99 -21.34 8.78
C LYS A 340 2.68 -21.32 10.14
N THR A 341 3.33 -20.21 10.49
CA THR A 341 4.01 -20.02 11.77
C THR A 341 3.37 -18.89 12.58
N PRO A 342 3.43 -18.91 13.92
CA PRO A 342 3.01 -17.79 14.74
C PRO A 342 3.77 -16.51 14.40
N PHE A 343 3.17 -15.36 14.68
CA PHE A 343 3.86 -14.08 14.57
C PHE A 343 4.69 -13.81 15.82
N VAL A 344 6.01 -13.88 15.69
CA VAL A 344 6.96 -13.67 16.79
C VAL A 344 7.86 -12.49 16.47
N TRP A 345 7.91 -11.52 17.39
CA TRP A 345 8.83 -10.39 17.30
C TRP A 345 10.14 -10.71 18.01
N GLU A 346 11.24 -10.61 17.30
CA GLU A 346 12.60 -10.76 17.79
C GLU A 346 13.22 -9.38 18.01
N LEU A 347 13.79 -9.15 19.19
CA LEU A 347 14.59 -7.96 19.48
C LEU A 347 16.05 -8.22 19.12
N LEU A 348 16.54 -7.56 18.07
CA LEU A 348 17.91 -7.66 17.62
C LEU A 348 18.78 -6.66 18.39
N ASP A 349 19.33 -7.08 19.54
CA ASP A 349 20.14 -6.23 20.42
C ASP A 349 21.62 -6.61 20.44
N GLN A 350 21.95 -7.77 21.01
CA GLN A 350 23.33 -8.21 21.17
C GLN A 350 23.81 -9.05 19.96
N PRO A 351 24.84 -8.63 19.22
CA PRO A 351 25.37 -9.41 18.12
C PRO A 351 25.89 -10.78 18.58
N GLY A 352 25.42 -11.85 17.96
CA GLY A 352 25.89 -13.22 18.23
C GLY A 352 25.11 -13.97 19.31
N GLU A 353 24.15 -13.33 19.98
CA GLU A 353 23.23 -13.98 20.91
C GLU A 353 21.86 -14.24 20.26
N ASP A 354 21.13 -15.21 20.82
CA ASP A 354 19.75 -15.46 20.41
C ASP A 354 18.85 -14.28 20.80
N PRO A 355 18.03 -13.75 19.88
CA PRO A 355 17.22 -12.59 20.16
C PRO A 355 16.09 -12.92 21.13
N GLN A 356 15.76 -11.96 22.01
CA GLN A 356 14.58 -12.06 22.85
C GLN A 356 13.32 -12.09 21.97
N GLN A 357 12.40 -13.01 22.28
CA GLN A 357 11.19 -13.23 21.52
C GLN A 357 9.96 -12.74 22.25
N PHE A 358 9.07 -12.07 21.52
CA PHE A 358 7.86 -11.48 22.05
C PHE A 358 6.61 -11.82 21.23
N SER A 359 5.51 -11.98 21.95
CA SER A 359 4.16 -12.00 21.37
C SER A 359 3.56 -10.60 21.38
N LEU A 360 2.89 -10.24 20.28
CA LEU A 360 2.15 -8.98 20.17
C LEU A 360 0.91 -9.19 19.28
N PRO A 361 -0.19 -9.75 19.83
CA PRO A 361 -1.46 -9.85 19.13
C PRO A 361 -2.10 -8.46 18.91
N PRO A 362 -3.07 -8.32 17.99
CA PRO A 362 -3.66 -7.03 17.64
C PRO A 362 -4.15 -6.19 18.83
N ASP A 363 -4.90 -6.78 19.75
CA ASP A 363 -5.44 -6.05 20.92
C ASP A 363 -4.33 -5.54 21.85
N ALA A 364 -3.28 -6.33 22.05
CA ALA A 364 -2.11 -5.91 22.81
C ALA A 364 -1.32 -4.80 22.10
N ALA A 365 -1.26 -4.84 20.76
CA ALA A 365 -0.60 -3.81 19.96
C ALA A 365 -1.35 -2.48 20.02
N ILE A 366 -2.69 -2.51 19.97
CA ILE A 366 -3.55 -1.34 20.19
C ILE A 366 -3.33 -0.76 21.59
N ALA A 367 -3.35 -1.60 22.63
CA ALA A 367 -3.14 -1.15 24.01
C ALA A 367 -1.76 -0.50 24.20
N LEU A 368 -0.70 -1.16 23.69
CA LEU A 368 0.67 -0.65 23.71
C LEU A 368 0.81 0.70 22.99
N TYR A 369 0.17 0.84 21.82
CA TYR A 369 0.16 2.09 21.08
C TYR A 369 -0.57 3.21 21.83
N ASN A 370 -1.76 2.93 22.35
CA ASN A 370 -2.56 3.91 23.10
C ASN A 370 -1.81 4.40 24.35
N GLU A 371 -1.17 3.49 25.08
CA GLU A 371 -0.30 3.84 26.21
C GLU A 371 0.87 4.73 25.76
N ALA A 372 1.56 4.38 24.68
CA ALA A 372 2.69 5.15 24.18
C ALA A 372 2.31 6.56 23.70
N VAL A 373 1.14 6.72 23.05
CA VAL A 373 0.61 8.04 22.69
C VAL A 373 0.28 8.86 23.94
N GLN A 374 -0.31 8.26 24.97
CA GLN A 374 -0.59 8.96 26.21
C GLN A 374 0.71 9.44 26.88
N LYS A 375 1.74 8.58 26.97
CA LYS A 375 3.06 8.95 27.50
C LYS A 375 3.75 10.06 26.70
N ALA A 376 3.58 10.07 25.38
CA ALA A 376 4.08 11.15 24.54
C ALA A 376 3.40 12.49 24.85
N LYS A 377 2.06 12.48 24.98
CA LYS A 377 1.29 13.68 25.36
C LYS A 377 1.65 14.17 26.76
N ASP A 378 1.78 13.26 27.73
CA ASP A 378 2.18 13.59 29.11
C ASP A 378 3.58 14.22 29.17
N ALA A 379 4.47 13.86 28.24
CA ALA A 379 5.79 14.47 28.08
C ALA A 379 5.76 15.84 27.36
N GLY A 380 4.59 16.33 26.96
CA GLY A 380 4.42 17.63 26.29
C GLY A 380 4.60 17.60 24.78
N LEU A 381 4.62 16.42 24.13
CA LEU A 381 4.62 16.36 22.67
C LEU A 381 3.26 16.79 22.11
N PRO A 382 3.25 17.62 21.05
CA PRO A 382 2.00 17.97 20.38
C PRO A 382 1.41 16.75 19.68
N TRP A 383 0.09 16.65 19.70
CA TRP A 383 -0.65 15.57 19.07
C TRP A 383 -2.01 16.06 18.58
N MET A 384 -2.25 15.97 17.27
CA MET A 384 -3.52 16.36 16.67
C MET A 384 -4.59 15.28 16.94
N ASN A 385 -5.54 15.60 17.81
CA ASN A 385 -6.60 14.67 18.20
C ASN A 385 -7.80 14.69 17.26
N GLU A 386 -8.02 15.82 16.59
CA GLU A 386 -9.16 16.02 15.69
C GLU A 386 -8.73 15.78 14.24
N GLU A 387 -9.66 15.25 13.45
CA GLU A 387 -9.49 15.12 12.00
C GLU A 387 -9.36 16.51 11.37
N VAL A 388 -8.32 16.70 10.55
CA VAL A 388 -8.19 17.91 9.73
C VAL A 388 -8.86 17.65 8.37
N VAL A 389 -10.02 18.27 8.18
CA VAL A 389 -10.78 18.15 6.92
C VAL A 389 -10.41 19.30 5.98
N LEU A 390 -9.85 18.95 4.83
CA LEU A 390 -9.52 19.81 3.71
C LEU A 390 -10.65 19.76 2.67
N LYS A 391 -10.85 20.89 1.99
CA LYS A 391 -11.71 20.96 0.79
C LYS A 391 -10.85 20.94 -0.46
N PRO A 392 -11.15 20.15 -1.49
CA PRO A 392 -10.38 20.20 -2.73
C PRO A 392 -10.48 21.60 -3.37
N SER A 393 -9.42 22.02 -4.07
CA SER A 393 -9.49 23.25 -4.88
C SER A 393 -10.47 23.10 -6.05
N PRO A 394 -11.04 24.20 -6.57
CA PRO A 394 -11.90 24.16 -7.74
C PRO A 394 -11.26 23.47 -8.95
N GLU A 395 -9.96 23.66 -9.16
CA GLU A 395 -9.19 23.06 -10.24
C GLU A 395 -9.05 21.54 -10.05
N LEU A 396 -8.79 21.09 -8.81
CA LEU A 396 -8.73 19.66 -8.49
C LEU A 396 -10.09 18.99 -8.70
N VAL A 397 -11.18 19.64 -8.29
CA VAL A 397 -12.55 19.17 -8.54
C VAL A 397 -12.82 19.04 -10.04
N ALA A 398 -12.48 20.06 -10.83
CA ALA A 398 -12.68 20.04 -12.27
C ALA A 398 -11.90 18.90 -12.96
N LEU A 399 -10.66 18.66 -12.53
CA LEU A 399 -9.83 17.55 -13.02
C LEU A 399 -10.46 16.19 -12.70
N VAL A 400 -10.86 15.98 -11.44
CA VAL A 400 -11.48 14.73 -11.00
C VAL A 400 -12.79 14.49 -11.74
N ARG A 401 -13.64 15.51 -11.89
CA ARG A 401 -14.90 15.41 -12.63
C ARG A 401 -14.67 14.96 -14.07
N LYS A 402 -13.79 15.66 -14.78
CA LYS A 402 -13.44 15.32 -16.17
C LYS A 402 -12.92 13.89 -16.30
N SER A 403 -12.10 13.45 -15.34
CA SER A 403 -11.60 12.07 -15.34
C SER A 403 -12.72 11.04 -15.13
N GLN A 404 -13.69 11.31 -14.24
CA GLN A 404 -14.81 10.40 -13.99
C GLN A 404 -15.79 10.36 -15.16
N GLU A 405 -16.07 11.49 -15.81
CA GLU A 405 -16.90 11.58 -17.01
C GLU A 405 -16.27 10.80 -18.18
N LEU A 406 -14.96 10.92 -18.39
CA LEU A 406 -14.23 10.14 -19.39
C LEU A 406 -14.27 8.63 -19.06
N ALA A 407 -14.08 8.24 -17.80
CA ALA A 407 -14.16 6.85 -17.41
C ALA A 407 -15.57 6.27 -17.65
N ALA A 408 -16.62 7.06 -17.42
CA ALA A 408 -18.00 6.67 -17.70
C ALA A 408 -18.26 6.50 -19.21
N SER A 409 -17.67 7.35 -20.06
CA SER A 409 -17.86 7.27 -21.51
C SER A 409 -17.06 6.16 -22.20
N VAL A 410 -15.89 5.79 -21.67
CA VAL A 410 -15.02 4.73 -22.24
C VAL A 410 -15.61 3.31 -22.07
N THR A 411 -16.58 3.11 -21.18
CA THR A 411 -17.30 1.83 -21.07
C THR A 411 -18.14 1.45 -22.32
N GLY A 412 -18.15 2.29 -23.37
CA GLY A 412 -18.73 2.01 -24.69
C GLY A 412 -17.75 1.80 -25.84
N GLY A 413 -16.43 1.82 -25.64
CA GLY A 413 -15.48 1.59 -26.75
C GLY A 413 -14.01 1.80 -26.40
N GLU A 414 -13.22 0.75 -26.68
CA GLU A 414 -11.75 0.70 -26.76
C GLU A 414 -10.97 0.84 -25.44
N GLU A 415 -10.33 -0.27 -25.04
CA GLU A 415 -9.14 -0.24 -24.17
C GLU A 415 -7.98 0.42 -24.93
N ALA A 416 -7.32 1.38 -24.27
CA ALA A 416 -6.05 1.96 -24.68
C ALA A 416 -4.85 1.19 -24.11
#